data_AF-A0A922CZN5-F1
#
_entry.id   AF-A0A922CZN5-F1
#
_cell.length_a   1.000
_cell.length_b   1.000
_cell.length_c   1.000
_cell.angle_alpha   90.00
_cell.angle_beta   90.00
_cell.angle_gamma   90.00
#
_symmetry.space_group_name_H-M   'P 1'
#
loop_
_entity.id
_entity.type
_entity.pdbx_description
1 polymer ?
#
loop_
_entity_poly.entity_id
_entity_poly.type
_entity_poly.pdbx_seq_one_letter_code
_entity_poly.pdbx_strand_id
1 'polypeptide(L)'
;MEASLKYCSISGTLSVLYLLIFVIVKGYAWGINVGTAWTETRAFKNAAVLSGMLALSFYIHNIIIDIMRNNARQDKNGRDLTIAFLLVTITYTMVGAVFYICFPLAKSCIEDNILNNFEMHDIMTAVARVLLLFQVVTVYPLVAYMLRTETMLLLSLQETRCYTMTINVTIVIMCVLVACFCPNVGTIIRYTGAISGLVHVFALPSLLQVRSLQLRGRLTWWKSLFYFLIVVFGTVNLLMQFFITE
;
A
#
# COMPACT_ATOMS: atom_id res chain seq x y z
N MET A 1 -15.18 -9.69 19.29
CA MET A 1 -14.27 -8.84 18.47
C MET A 1 -12.85 -9.43 18.44
N GLU A 2 -12.24 -9.73 19.59
CA GLU A 2 -10.88 -10.31 19.66
C GLU A 2 -10.71 -11.63 18.90
N ALA A 3 -11.67 -12.56 19.00
CA ALA A 3 -11.63 -13.79 18.22
C ALA A 3 -11.63 -13.51 16.71
N SER A 4 -12.51 -12.63 16.23
CA SER A 4 -12.60 -12.21 14.82
C SER A 4 -11.32 -11.54 14.32
N LEU A 5 -10.68 -10.70 15.14
CA LEU A 5 -9.37 -10.11 14.85
C LEU A 5 -8.27 -11.16 14.77
N LYS A 6 -8.26 -12.15 15.67
CA LYS A 6 -7.28 -13.24 15.65
C LYS A 6 -7.40 -14.09 14.39
N TYR A 7 -8.62 -14.43 13.97
CA TYR A 7 -8.85 -15.14 12.71
C TYR A 7 -8.44 -14.32 11.49
N CYS A 8 -8.68 -13.01 11.49
CA CYS A 8 -8.24 -12.09 10.44
C CYS A 8 -6.71 -12.11 10.28
N SER A 9 -5.97 -12.01 11.40
CA SER A 9 -4.50 -12.02 11.37
C SER A 9 -3.91 -13.35 10.88
N ILE A 10 -4.50 -14.48 11.28
CA ILE A 10 -4.06 -15.81 10.84
C ILE A 10 -4.33 -15.99 9.33
N SER A 11 -5.54 -15.64 8.89
CA SER A 11 -5.93 -15.68 7.47
C SER A 11 -5.01 -14.85 6.58
N GLY A 12 -4.72 -13.60 6.99
CA GLY A 12 -3.82 -12.72 6.25
C GLY A 12 -2.39 -13.27 6.15
N THR A 13 -1.86 -13.83 7.25
CA THR A 13 -0.50 -14.40 7.24
C THR A 13 -0.42 -15.63 6.33
N LEU A 14 -1.42 -16.51 6.38
CA LEU A 14 -1.48 -17.71 5.55
C LEU A 14 -1.62 -17.36 4.07
N SER A 15 -2.43 -16.36 3.73
CA SER A 15 -2.59 -15.85 2.37
C SER A 15 -1.26 -15.31 1.79
N VAL A 16 -0.54 -14.47 2.54
CA VAL A 16 0.76 -13.93 2.10
C VAL A 16 1.80 -15.05 1.96
N LEU A 17 1.87 -15.98 2.90
CA LEU A 17 2.79 -17.13 2.81
C LEU A 17 2.50 -17.98 1.58
N TYR A 18 1.21 -18.24 1.31
CA TYR A 18 0.79 -18.97 0.12
C TYR A 18 1.19 -18.24 -1.16
N LEU A 19 1.02 -16.93 -1.24
CA LEU A 19 1.45 -16.12 -2.39
C LEU A 19 2.96 -16.16 -2.61
N LEU A 20 3.77 -16.12 -1.54
CA LEU A 20 5.22 -16.25 -1.66
C LEU A 20 5.61 -17.61 -2.26
N ILE A 21 5.03 -18.69 -1.74
CA ILE A 21 5.25 -20.04 -2.26
C ILE A 21 4.77 -20.14 -3.72
N PHE A 22 3.61 -19.58 -4.02
CA PHE A 22 3.03 -19.57 -5.36
C PHE A 22 3.98 -18.95 -6.40
N VAL A 23 4.54 -17.77 -6.09
CA VAL A 23 5.46 -17.06 -6.98
C VAL A 23 6.77 -17.84 -7.15
N ILE A 24 7.29 -18.44 -6.09
CA ILE A 24 8.50 -19.26 -6.15
C ILE A 24 8.27 -20.48 -7.04
N VAL A 25 7.19 -21.24 -6.82
CA VAL A 25 6.88 -22.45 -7.59
C VAL A 25 6.64 -22.14 -9.08
N LYS A 26 5.86 -21.10 -9.38
CA LYS A 26 5.64 -20.67 -10.78
C LYS A 26 6.91 -20.11 -11.41
N GLY A 27 7.73 -19.39 -10.65
CA GLY A 27 9.04 -18.91 -11.10
C GLY A 27 9.97 -20.05 -11.50
N TYR A 28 10.05 -21.11 -10.67
CA TYR A 28 10.81 -22.31 -11.01
C TYR A 28 10.25 -23.05 -12.23
N ALA A 29 8.94 -23.12 -12.40
CA ALA A 29 8.31 -23.81 -13.53
C ALA A 29 8.55 -23.09 -14.87
N TRP A 30 8.59 -21.76 -14.88
CA TRP A 30 8.78 -20.97 -16.10
C TRP A 30 10.25 -20.74 -16.47
N GLY A 31 11.17 -20.90 -15.52
CA GLY A 31 12.60 -20.65 -15.76
C GLY A 31 12.94 -19.16 -15.89
N ILE A 32 14.14 -18.87 -16.42
CA ILE A 32 14.64 -17.50 -16.57
C ILE A 32 14.30 -17.00 -17.98
N ASN A 33 13.39 -16.03 -18.09
CA ASN A 33 12.93 -15.45 -19.34
C ASN A 33 13.31 -13.96 -19.44
N VAL A 34 14.61 -13.69 -19.41
CA VAL A 34 15.17 -12.35 -19.61
C VAL A 34 15.49 -12.17 -21.09
N GLY A 35 14.51 -11.75 -21.87
CA GLY A 35 14.74 -11.26 -23.23
C GLY A 35 15.61 -9.99 -23.23
N THR A 36 16.16 -9.63 -24.39
CA THR A 36 16.97 -8.42 -24.63
C THR A 36 16.14 -7.14 -24.51
N ALA A 37 15.72 -6.76 -23.30
CA ALA A 37 14.85 -5.61 -23.02
C ALA A 37 15.60 -4.40 -22.43
N TRP A 38 16.81 -4.10 -22.93
CA TRP A 38 17.65 -2.99 -22.45
C TRP A 38 17.39 -1.65 -23.16
N THR A 39 16.30 -1.53 -23.91
CA THR A 39 15.96 -0.30 -24.64
C THR A 39 14.50 0.06 -24.39
N GLU A 40 14.15 0.43 -23.16
CA GLU A 40 12.85 1.06 -22.89
C GLU A 40 13.00 2.55 -22.60
N THR A 41 12.55 3.34 -23.56
CA THR A 41 12.22 4.78 -23.47
C THR A 41 11.13 5.09 -22.43
N ARG A 42 10.64 4.09 -21.69
CA ARG A 42 9.54 4.19 -20.69
C ARG A 42 10.02 4.12 -19.23
N ALA A 43 11.32 4.02 -18.97
CA ALA A 43 11.87 3.86 -17.62
C ALA A 43 11.39 4.94 -16.64
N PHE A 44 11.34 6.20 -17.07
CA PHE A 44 10.88 7.32 -16.24
C PHE A 44 9.38 7.21 -15.90
N LYS A 45 8.57 6.83 -16.88
CA LYS A 45 7.12 6.61 -16.73
C LYS A 45 6.85 5.50 -15.71
N ASN A 46 7.50 4.36 -15.88
CA ASN A 46 7.36 3.20 -15.00
C ASN A 46 7.85 3.51 -13.57
N ALA A 47 8.94 4.27 -13.43
CA ALA A 47 9.48 4.65 -12.13
C ALA A 47 8.51 5.52 -11.31
N ALA A 48 7.85 6.48 -11.95
CA ALA A 48 6.87 7.32 -11.27
C ALA A 48 5.58 6.55 -10.93
N VAL A 49 5.08 5.68 -11.83
CA VAL A 49 3.96 4.79 -11.50
C VAL A 49 4.29 3.89 -10.31
N LEU A 50 5.47 3.30 -10.31
CA LEU A 50 5.98 2.49 -9.21
C LEU A 50 6.09 3.30 -7.90
N SER A 51 6.58 4.54 -7.96
CA SER A 51 6.70 5.42 -6.79
C SER A 51 5.34 5.67 -6.12
N GLY A 52 4.28 5.91 -6.90
CA GLY A 52 2.92 6.08 -6.38
C GLY A 52 2.38 4.81 -5.72
N MET A 53 2.60 3.65 -6.34
CA MET A 53 2.18 2.37 -5.76
C MET A 53 2.94 2.04 -4.48
N LEU A 54 4.26 2.23 -4.45
CA LEU A 54 5.10 1.99 -3.27
C LEU A 54 4.74 2.91 -2.10
N ALA A 55 4.27 4.13 -2.37
CA ALA A 55 3.78 5.03 -1.33
C ALA A 55 2.59 4.44 -0.56
N LEU A 56 1.69 3.72 -1.24
CA LEU A 56 0.63 2.96 -0.57
C LEU A 56 1.16 1.67 0.08
N SER A 57 2.07 0.96 -0.59
CA SER A 57 2.61 -0.30 -0.07
C SER A 57 3.36 -0.13 1.28
N PHE A 58 4.05 0.99 1.47
CA PHE A 58 4.75 1.31 2.72
C PHE A 58 3.92 2.17 3.69
N TYR A 59 2.60 2.13 3.55
CA TYR A 59 1.69 2.94 4.35
C TYR A 59 1.34 2.27 5.69
N ILE A 60 2.04 2.65 6.75
CA ILE A 60 1.70 2.31 8.15
C ILE A 60 1.70 3.54 9.07
N HIS A 61 2.00 4.71 8.53
CA HIS A 61 2.32 5.93 9.27
C HIS A 61 1.21 6.38 10.23
N ASN A 62 -0.06 6.07 9.94
CA ASN A 62 -1.19 6.47 10.79
C ASN A 62 -1.31 5.65 12.08
N ILE A 63 -0.91 4.38 12.05
CA ILE A 63 -1.08 3.45 13.19
C ILE A 63 0.24 3.10 13.87
N ILE A 64 1.37 3.55 13.30
CA ILE A 64 2.69 3.12 13.76
C ILE A 64 2.98 3.54 15.21
N ILE A 65 2.49 4.71 15.63
CA ILE A 65 2.70 5.22 16.99
C ILE A 65 2.02 4.30 18.01
N ASP A 66 0.78 3.89 17.75
CA ASP A 66 0.02 3.01 18.65
C ASP A 66 0.63 1.61 18.71
N ILE A 67 1.06 1.06 17.57
CA ILE A 67 1.75 -0.24 17.53
C ILE A 67 3.05 -0.18 18.34
N MET A 68 3.87 0.85 18.12
CA MET A 68 5.17 0.99 18.80
C MET A 68 5.01 1.23 20.29
N ARG A 69 3.96 1.93 20.74
CA ARG A 69 3.68 2.16 22.17
C ARG A 69 3.43 0.87 22.95
N ASN A 70 2.97 -0.19 22.30
CA ASN A 70 2.73 -1.50 22.92
C ASN A 70 4.00 -2.36 23.03
N ASN A 71 5.15 -1.94 22.48
CA ASN A 71 6.38 -2.72 22.56
C ASN A 71 6.93 -2.79 24.00
N ALA A 72 7.39 -3.95 24.45
CA ALA A 72 7.95 -4.12 25.79
C ALA A 72 9.26 -3.31 25.98
N ARG A 73 10.02 -3.07 24.91
CA ARG A 73 11.30 -2.35 24.91
C ARG A 73 11.26 -1.14 23.98
N GLN A 74 10.78 -0.02 24.50
CA GLN A 74 10.60 1.23 23.75
C GLN A 74 11.93 1.83 23.23
N ASP A 75 13.06 1.51 23.87
CA ASP A 75 14.40 1.95 23.46
C ASP A 75 14.83 1.37 22.09
N LYS A 76 14.30 0.19 21.73
CA LYS A 76 14.66 -0.51 20.49
C LYS A 76 13.68 -0.27 19.34
N ASN A 77 12.66 0.56 19.54
CA ASN A 77 11.62 0.82 18.52
C ASN A 77 12.20 1.24 17.17
N GLY A 78 13.22 2.12 17.16
CA GLY A 78 13.84 2.56 15.90
C GLY A 78 14.51 1.42 15.12
N ARG A 79 15.18 0.51 15.83
CA ARG A 79 15.81 -0.67 15.24
C ARG A 79 14.75 -1.65 14.73
N ASP A 80 13.74 -1.94 15.55
CA ASP A 80 12.69 -2.90 15.23
C ASP A 80 11.88 -2.41 14.01
N LEU A 81 11.60 -1.10 13.93
CA LEU A 81 10.97 -0.47 12.77
C LEU A 81 11.82 -0.59 11.50
N THR A 82 13.12 -0.31 11.60
CA THR A 82 14.04 -0.40 10.45
C THR A 82 14.12 -1.83 9.91
N ILE A 83 14.21 -2.82 10.80
CA ILE A 83 14.22 -4.24 10.42
C ILE A 83 12.89 -4.63 9.74
N ALA A 84 11.76 -4.15 10.27
CA ALA A 84 10.45 -4.43 9.67
C ALA A 84 10.35 -3.87 8.24
N PHE A 85 10.72 -2.60 8.02
CA PHE A 85 10.71 -2.01 6.67
C PHE A 85 11.71 -2.69 5.72
N LEU A 86 12.87 -3.11 6.22
CA LEU A 86 13.84 -3.88 5.44
C LEU A 86 13.24 -5.22 4.98
N LEU A 87 12.62 -5.97 5.89
CA LEU A 87 11.97 -7.24 5.58
C LEU A 87 10.84 -7.07 4.55
N VAL A 88 10.00 -6.06 4.70
CA VAL A 88 8.93 -5.74 3.73
C VAL A 88 9.51 -5.38 2.36
N THR A 89 10.60 -4.62 2.33
CA THR A 89 11.28 -4.27 1.07
C THR A 89 11.83 -5.51 0.39
N ILE A 90 12.44 -6.43 1.14
CA ILE A 90 12.98 -7.69 0.62
C ILE A 90 11.84 -8.56 0.07
N THR A 91 10.72 -8.70 0.77
CA THR A 91 9.60 -9.54 0.30
C THR A 91 8.96 -8.98 -0.96
N TYR A 92 8.73 -7.66 -1.04
CA TYR A 92 8.21 -7.02 -2.24
C TYR A 92 9.18 -7.12 -3.42
N THR A 93 10.47 -6.89 -3.18
CA THR A 93 11.50 -7.03 -4.21
C THR A 93 11.60 -8.46 -4.69
N MET A 94 11.55 -9.44 -3.78
CA MET A 94 11.59 -10.86 -4.13
C MET A 94 10.42 -11.24 -5.03
N VAL A 95 9.18 -10.89 -4.63
CA VAL A 95 7.98 -11.21 -5.42
C VAL A 95 8.03 -10.52 -6.79
N GLY A 96 8.32 -9.22 -6.82
CA GLY A 96 8.36 -8.43 -8.04
C GLY A 96 9.47 -8.88 -8.99
N ALA A 97 10.69 -9.07 -8.51
CA ALA A 97 11.83 -9.45 -9.33
C ALA A 97 11.71 -10.88 -9.86
N VAL A 98 11.33 -11.85 -9.02
CA VAL A 98 11.14 -13.25 -9.46
C VAL A 98 10.05 -13.32 -10.51
N PHE A 99 8.89 -12.69 -10.27
CA PHE A 99 7.82 -12.68 -11.25
C PHE A 99 8.24 -12.00 -12.56
N TYR A 100 8.88 -10.83 -12.49
CA TYR A 100 9.33 -10.10 -13.66
C TYR A 100 10.36 -10.87 -14.49
N ILE A 101 11.34 -11.52 -13.86
CA ILE A 101 12.40 -12.29 -14.53
C ILE A 101 11.84 -13.58 -15.16
N CYS A 102 10.96 -14.29 -14.45
CA CYS A 102 10.44 -15.57 -14.89
C CYS A 102 9.29 -15.48 -15.89
N PHE A 103 8.63 -14.32 -15.99
CA PHE A 103 7.46 -14.16 -16.87
C PHE A 103 7.77 -14.51 -18.34
N PRO A 104 7.08 -15.51 -18.93
CA PRO A 104 7.43 -16.07 -20.24
C PRO A 104 7.00 -15.21 -21.43
N LEU A 105 6.01 -14.33 -21.27
CA LEU A 105 5.52 -13.45 -22.33
C LEU A 105 6.27 -12.10 -22.34
N ALA A 106 5.94 -11.25 -23.32
CA ALA A 106 6.40 -9.86 -23.35
C ALA A 106 6.04 -9.13 -22.05
N LYS A 107 7.00 -8.38 -21.49
CA LYS A 107 6.83 -7.69 -20.20
C LYS A 107 5.73 -6.62 -20.21
N SER A 108 5.32 -6.17 -21.39
CA SER A 108 4.17 -5.27 -21.58
C SER A 108 2.82 -5.91 -21.29
N CYS A 109 2.73 -7.25 -21.26
CA CYS A 109 1.49 -7.99 -20.99
C CYS A 109 1.27 -8.26 -19.49
N ILE A 110 2.12 -7.73 -18.62
CA ILE A 110 1.98 -7.92 -17.18
C ILE A 110 0.83 -7.05 -16.68
N GLU A 111 -0.26 -7.69 -16.29
CA GLU A 111 -1.40 -7.06 -15.63
C GLU A 111 -1.05 -6.61 -14.20
N ASP A 112 -1.67 -5.53 -13.73
CA ASP A 112 -1.48 -4.96 -12.38
C ASP A 112 -1.71 -5.99 -11.27
N ASN A 113 -2.68 -6.89 -11.48
CA ASN A 113 -2.95 -8.01 -10.60
C ASN A 113 -2.21 -9.24 -11.10
N ILE A 114 -1.21 -9.69 -10.32
CA ILE A 114 -0.40 -10.88 -10.63
C ILE A 114 -1.26 -12.11 -10.96
N LEU A 115 -2.40 -12.30 -10.29
CA LEU A 115 -3.29 -13.45 -10.48
C LEU A 115 -4.13 -13.39 -11.76
N ASN A 116 -4.22 -12.24 -12.42
CA ASN A 116 -4.90 -12.10 -13.71
C ASN A 116 -4.02 -12.57 -14.87
N ASN A 117 -2.71 -12.66 -14.66
CA ASN A 117 -1.75 -13.17 -15.66
C ASN A 117 -1.76 -14.70 -15.79
N PHE A 118 -2.53 -15.40 -14.95
CA PHE A 118 -2.63 -16.86 -14.96
C PHE A 118 -4.00 -17.31 -15.45
N GLU A 119 -4.03 -18.46 -16.12
CA GLU A 119 -5.28 -19.07 -16.57
C GLU A 119 -6.21 -19.39 -15.38
N MET A 120 -7.52 -19.26 -15.59
CA MET A 120 -8.51 -19.50 -14.54
C MET A 120 -8.59 -20.96 -14.09
N HIS A 121 -8.15 -21.92 -14.91
CA HIS A 121 -8.26 -23.35 -14.61
C HIS A 121 -7.12 -23.89 -13.74
N ASP A 122 -6.07 -23.10 -13.49
CA ASP A 122 -4.98 -23.49 -12.61
C ASP A 122 -5.46 -23.62 -11.16
N ILE A 123 -5.42 -24.83 -10.62
CA ILE A 123 -5.86 -25.15 -9.24
C ILE A 123 -5.11 -24.25 -8.23
N MET A 124 -3.82 -24.01 -8.43
CA MET A 124 -3.01 -23.18 -7.53
C MET A 124 -3.44 -21.70 -7.54
N THR A 125 -3.82 -21.18 -8.70
CA THR A 125 -4.36 -19.81 -8.86
C THR A 125 -5.75 -19.71 -8.24
N ALA A 126 -6.60 -20.73 -8.42
CA ALA A 126 -7.92 -20.79 -7.79
C ALA A 126 -7.82 -20.77 -6.26
N VAL A 127 -6.92 -21.57 -5.68
CA VAL A 127 -6.67 -21.57 -4.23
C VAL A 127 -6.14 -20.21 -3.75
N ALA A 128 -5.21 -19.58 -4.48
CA ALA A 128 -4.73 -18.24 -4.14
C ALA A 128 -5.88 -17.22 -4.08
N ARG A 129 -6.78 -17.25 -5.07
CA ARG A 129 -7.94 -16.34 -5.15
C ARG A 129 -8.92 -16.57 -4.00
N VAL A 130 -9.20 -17.83 -3.63
CA VAL A 130 -10.08 -18.15 -2.49
C VAL A 130 -9.48 -17.68 -1.16
N LEU A 131 -8.17 -17.89 -0.94
CA LEU A 131 -7.48 -17.42 0.26
C LEU A 131 -7.50 -15.90 0.37
N LEU A 132 -7.23 -15.19 -0.73
CA LEU A 132 -7.30 -13.72 -0.77
C LEU A 132 -8.72 -13.21 -0.58
N LEU A 133 -9.73 -13.88 -1.16
CA LEU A 133 -11.13 -13.52 -0.96
C LEU A 133 -11.50 -13.63 0.51
N PHE A 134 -11.12 -14.73 1.17
CA PHE A 134 -11.35 -14.91 2.60
C PHE A 134 -10.65 -13.82 3.42
N GLN A 135 -9.39 -13.49 3.11
CA GLN A 135 -8.67 -12.38 3.73
C GLN A 135 -9.40 -11.05 3.56
N VAL A 136 -9.80 -10.68 2.34
CA VAL A 136 -10.47 -9.38 2.07
C VAL A 136 -11.81 -9.29 2.78
N VAL A 137 -12.60 -10.36 2.78
CA VAL A 137 -13.89 -10.43 3.51
C VAL A 137 -13.69 -10.21 5.00
N THR A 138 -12.59 -10.72 5.60
CA THR A 138 -12.30 -10.48 7.01
C THR A 138 -11.75 -9.09 7.33
N VAL A 139 -10.99 -8.49 6.41
CA VAL A 139 -10.34 -7.18 6.61
C VAL A 139 -11.32 -6.03 6.33
N TYR A 140 -12.22 -6.18 5.36
CA TYR A 140 -13.12 -5.12 4.92
C TYR A 140 -13.96 -4.51 6.07
N PRO A 141 -14.60 -5.30 6.96
CA PRO A 141 -15.36 -4.75 8.09
C PRO A 141 -14.50 -3.93 9.06
N LEU A 142 -13.23 -4.31 9.27
CA LEU A 142 -12.31 -3.58 10.13
C LEU A 142 -11.97 -2.21 9.53
N VAL A 143 -11.67 -2.18 8.23
CA VAL A 143 -11.38 -0.92 7.51
C VAL A 143 -12.61 -0.01 7.47
N ALA A 144 -13.79 -0.56 7.18
CA ALA A 144 -15.04 0.20 7.21
C ALA A 144 -15.34 0.78 8.60
N TYR A 145 -15.05 0.02 9.67
CA TYR A 145 -15.18 0.51 11.04
C TYR A 145 -14.23 1.67 11.33
N MET A 146 -12.95 1.57 10.94
CA MET A 146 -11.96 2.63 11.12
C MET A 146 -12.35 3.91 10.35
N LEU A 147 -12.78 3.79 9.10
CA LEU A 147 -13.26 4.93 8.31
C LEU A 147 -14.48 5.59 8.97
N ARG A 148 -15.40 4.78 9.50
CA ARG A 148 -16.56 5.30 10.23
C ARG A 148 -16.16 6.08 11.48
N THR A 149 -15.23 5.58 12.29
CA THR A 149 -14.81 6.30 13.50
C THR A 149 -14.12 7.61 13.17
N GLU A 150 -13.27 7.64 12.14
CA GLU A 150 -12.59 8.86 11.68
C GLU A 150 -13.58 9.89 11.11
N THR A 151 -14.54 9.46 10.29
CA THR A 151 -15.57 10.35 9.72
C THR A 151 -16.49 10.94 10.79
N MET A 152 -16.87 10.15 11.79
CA MET A 152 -17.69 10.63 12.91
C MET A 152 -16.94 11.66 13.78
N LEU A 153 -15.64 11.43 14.01
CA LEU A 153 -14.77 12.37 14.72
C LEU A 153 -14.63 13.69 13.95
N LEU A 154 -14.35 13.62 12.64
CA LEU A 154 -14.19 14.80 11.78
C LEU A 154 -15.46 15.64 11.68
N LEU A 155 -16.63 14.99 11.60
CA LEU A 155 -17.92 15.67 11.48
C LEU A 155 -18.50 16.08 12.84
N SER A 156 -17.84 15.75 13.97
CA SER A 156 -18.32 16.00 15.34
C SER A 156 -19.77 15.53 15.56
N LEU A 157 -20.18 14.46 14.88
CA LEU A 157 -21.54 13.94 14.94
C LEU A 157 -21.73 13.04 16.16
N GLN A 158 -22.88 13.20 16.82
CA GLN A 158 -23.26 12.30 17.90
C GLN A 158 -23.61 10.91 17.34
N GLU A 159 -23.19 9.85 18.03
CA GLU A 159 -23.44 8.47 17.59
C GLU A 159 -24.93 8.14 17.62
N THR A 160 -25.62 8.33 16.49
CA THR A 160 -26.98 7.81 16.28
C THR A 160 -26.95 6.65 15.29
N ARG A 161 -27.93 5.75 15.45
CA ARG A 161 -28.11 4.59 14.54
C ARG A 161 -28.33 5.03 13.09
N CYS A 162 -28.99 6.17 12.88
CA CYS A 162 -29.24 6.73 11.56
C CYS A 162 -27.95 7.20 10.87
N TYR A 163 -27.10 7.97 11.57
CA TYR A 163 -25.82 8.42 11.01
C TYR A 163 -24.89 7.24 10.70
N THR A 164 -24.82 6.25 11.60
CA THR A 164 -24.03 5.03 11.39
C THR A 164 -24.46 4.28 10.13
N MET A 165 -25.77 4.08 9.93
CA MET A 165 -26.27 3.40 8.74
C MET A 165 -26.00 4.20 7.46
N THR A 166 -26.21 5.51 7.52
CA THR A 166 -25.97 6.39 6.37
C THR A 166 -24.50 6.33 5.92
N ILE A 167 -23.56 6.45 6.86
CA ILE A 167 -22.11 6.37 6.55
C ILE A 167 -21.77 5.01 5.93
N ASN A 168 -22.21 3.90 6.53
CA ASN A 168 -21.93 2.56 5.99
C ASN A 168 -22.50 2.36 4.58
N VAL A 169 -23.73 2.81 4.33
CA VAL A 169 -24.35 2.75 3.00
C VAL A 169 -23.56 3.59 1.99
N THR A 170 -23.15 4.81 2.36
CA THR A 170 -22.34 5.66 1.48
C THR A 170 -20.99 5.03 1.14
N ILE A 171 -20.32 4.39 2.12
CA ILE A 171 -19.05 3.69 1.89
C ILE A 171 -19.25 2.56 0.87
N VAL A 172 -20.25 1.70 1.08
CA VAL A 172 -20.53 0.57 0.17
C VAL A 172 -20.89 1.05 -1.23
N ILE A 173 -21.73 2.07 -1.36
CA ILE A 173 -22.11 2.64 -2.66
C ILE A 173 -20.87 3.17 -3.38
N MET A 174 -20.00 3.92 -2.70
CA MET A 174 -18.76 4.42 -3.29
C MET A 174 -17.84 3.29 -3.75
N CYS A 175 -17.69 2.22 -2.96
CA CYS A 175 -16.90 1.05 -3.36
C CYS A 175 -17.48 0.37 -4.62
N VAL A 176 -18.80 0.21 -4.70
CA VAL A 176 -19.46 -0.39 -5.87
C VAL A 176 -19.32 0.49 -7.11
N LEU A 177 -19.49 1.81 -6.98
CA LEU A 177 -19.30 2.74 -8.09
C LEU A 177 -17.88 2.67 -8.64
N VAL A 178 -16.87 2.70 -7.77
CA VAL A 178 -15.46 2.57 -8.20
C VAL A 178 -15.21 1.23 -8.89
N ALA A 179 -15.77 0.14 -8.38
CA ALA A 179 -15.63 -1.18 -9.00
C ALA A 179 -16.29 -1.25 -10.41
N CYS A 180 -17.40 -0.56 -10.62
CA CYS A 180 -18.09 -0.53 -11.92
C CYS A 180 -17.42 0.40 -12.94
N PHE A 181 -16.95 1.58 -12.52
CA PHE A 181 -16.44 2.61 -13.44
C PHE A 181 -14.92 2.58 -13.63
N CYS A 182 -14.16 2.08 -12.66
CA CYS A 182 -12.69 2.06 -12.68
C CYS A 182 -12.14 0.70 -12.24
N PRO A 183 -12.24 -0.37 -13.07
CA PRO A 183 -11.78 -1.71 -12.68
C PRO A 183 -10.24 -1.85 -12.61
N ASN A 184 -9.48 -0.83 -13.04
CA ASN A 184 -8.02 -0.85 -13.07
C ASN A 184 -7.44 -0.60 -11.67
N VAL A 185 -7.07 -1.69 -11.01
CA VAL A 185 -6.56 -1.69 -9.62
C VAL A 185 -5.29 -0.85 -9.47
N GLY A 186 -4.34 -0.93 -10.42
CA GLY A 186 -3.08 -0.17 -10.33
C GLY A 186 -3.29 1.34 -10.41
N THR A 187 -4.27 1.81 -11.20
CA THR A 187 -4.61 3.24 -11.29
C THR A 187 -5.14 3.76 -9.95
N ILE A 188 -6.04 3.01 -9.31
CA ILE A 188 -6.59 3.39 -7.99
C ILE A 188 -5.47 3.42 -6.95
N ILE A 189 -4.65 2.37 -6.87
CA ILE A 189 -3.54 2.26 -5.90
C ILE A 189 -2.54 3.41 -6.09
N ARG A 190 -2.19 3.74 -7.33
CA ARG A 190 -1.21 4.78 -7.67
C ARG A 190 -1.68 6.16 -7.23
N TYR A 191 -2.91 6.55 -7.55
CA TYR A 191 -3.42 7.87 -7.18
C TYR A 191 -3.68 7.98 -5.68
N THR A 192 -4.32 6.96 -5.08
CA THR A 192 -4.58 6.94 -3.64
C THR A 192 -3.28 6.93 -2.84
N GLY A 193 -2.29 6.15 -3.27
CA GLY A 193 -0.94 6.11 -2.71
C GLY A 193 -0.19 7.43 -2.82
N ALA A 194 -0.22 8.09 -3.98
CA ALA A 194 0.44 9.38 -4.16
C ALA A 194 -0.19 10.50 -3.29
N ILE A 195 -1.53 10.55 -3.20
CA ILE A 195 -2.24 11.56 -2.39
C ILE A 195 -2.01 11.29 -0.89
N SER A 196 -2.28 10.05 -0.44
CA SER A 196 -2.11 9.68 0.97
C SER A 196 -0.64 9.77 1.41
N GLY A 197 0.29 9.39 0.53
CA GLY A 197 1.73 9.50 0.70
C GLY A 197 2.19 10.95 0.85
N LEU A 198 1.73 11.85 -0.02
CA LEU A 198 2.01 13.28 0.11
C LEU A 198 1.61 13.80 1.50
N VAL A 199 0.39 13.52 1.94
CA VAL A 199 -0.14 14.05 3.20
C VAL A 199 0.54 13.42 4.41
N HIS A 200 0.55 12.09 4.51
CA HIS A 200 0.93 11.38 5.73
C HIS A 200 2.40 10.96 5.79
N VAL A 201 3.03 10.70 4.65
CA VAL A 201 4.43 10.24 4.61
C VAL A 201 5.38 11.41 4.49
N PHE A 202 5.05 12.41 3.65
CA PHE A 202 5.95 13.53 3.37
C PHE A 202 5.59 14.80 4.16
N ALA A 203 4.35 15.28 4.07
CA ALA A 203 3.96 16.60 4.60
C ALA A 203 3.79 16.63 6.11
N LEU A 204 2.98 15.75 6.69
CA LEU A 204 2.70 15.73 8.13
C LEU A 204 3.97 15.64 9.00
N PRO A 205 4.85 14.62 8.84
CA PRO A 205 6.03 14.50 9.70
C PRO A 205 7.03 15.65 9.52
N SER A 206 7.21 16.14 8.29
CA SER A 206 8.12 17.26 8.02
C SER A 206 7.61 18.57 8.63
N LEU A 207 6.32 18.87 8.49
CA LEU A 207 5.70 20.06 9.06
C LEU A 207 5.71 20.03 10.59
N LEU A 208 5.37 18.88 11.19
CA LEU A 208 5.42 18.69 12.65
C LEU A 208 6.85 18.89 13.19
N GLN A 209 7.85 18.36 12.49
CA GLN A 209 9.24 18.50 12.90
C GLN A 209 9.74 19.94 12.76
N VAL A 210 9.37 20.65 11.69
CA VAL A 210 9.69 22.08 11.50
C VAL A 210 9.05 22.91 12.60
N ARG A 211 7.76 22.70 12.92
CA ARG A 211 7.07 23.39 14.01
C ARG A 211 7.70 23.10 15.38
N SER A 212 8.05 21.84 15.65
CA SER A 212 8.75 21.45 16.88
C SER A 212 10.11 22.13 17.02
N LEU A 213 10.87 22.24 15.93
CA LEU A 213 12.17 22.94 15.92
C LEU A 213 12.04 24.45 16.06
N GLN A 214 10.99 25.06 15.48
CA GLN A 214 10.65 26.47 15.68
C GLN A 214 10.34 26.76 17.15
N LEU A 215 9.49 25.96 17.79
CA LEU A 215 9.15 26.11 19.20
C LEU A 215 10.36 25.95 20.13
N ARG A 216 11.34 25.12 19.75
CA ARG A 216 12.59 24.93 20.50
C ARG A 216 13.66 25.99 20.20
N GLY A 217 13.40 26.93 19.30
CA GLY A 217 14.36 27.98 18.90
C GLY A 217 15.63 27.45 18.22
N ARG A 218 15.65 26.20 17.76
CA ARG A 218 16.82 25.54 17.14
C ARG A 218 16.69 25.40 15.62
N LEU A 219 15.82 26.21 15.00
CA LEU A 219 15.57 26.14 13.57
C LEU A 219 16.79 26.68 12.80
N THR A 220 17.51 25.78 12.16
CA THR A 220 18.60 26.11 11.24
C THR A 220 18.04 26.17 9.83
N TRP A 221 18.47 27.15 9.02
CA TRP A 221 18.00 27.30 7.64
C TRP A 221 18.22 26.03 6.79
N TRP A 222 19.35 25.35 6.96
CA TRP A 222 19.66 24.06 6.31
C TRP A 222 18.64 22.95 6.61
N LYS A 223 18.18 22.86 7.87
CA LYS A 223 17.17 21.87 8.27
C LYS A 223 15.82 22.21 7.66
N SER A 224 15.46 23.50 7.66
CA SER A 224 14.24 23.97 7.02
C SER A 224 14.23 23.67 5.52
N LEU A 225 15.34 23.89 4.83
CA LEU A 225 15.50 23.57 3.41
C LEU A 225 15.33 22.06 3.17
N PHE A 226 15.95 21.21 3.99
CA PHE A 226 15.82 19.76 3.88
C PHE A 226 14.37 19.28 4.02
N TYR A 227 13.65 19.74 5.04
CA TYR A 227 12.23 19.36 5.21
C TYR A 227 11.34 19.91 4.10
N PHE A 228 11.62 21.12 3.60
CA PHE A 228 10.91 21.67 2.45
C PHE A 228 11.13 20.82 1.19
N LEU A 229 12.37 20.40 0.91
CA LEU A 229 12.68 19.52 -0.22
C LEU A 229 11.93 18.18 -0.15
N ILE A 230 11.73 17.61 1.04
CA ILE A 230 10.94 16.39 1.22
C ILE A 230 9.47 16.60 0.80
N VAL A 231 8.86 17.72 1.20
CA VAL A 231 7.49 18.06 0.79
C VAL A 231 7.42 18.27 -0.72
N VAL A 232 8.39 19.01 -1.28
CA VAL A 232 8.48 19.22 -2.72
C VAL A 232 8.58 17.88 -3.46
N PHE A 233 9.43 16.96 -2.99
CA PHE A 233 9.54 15.63 -3.58
C PHE A 233 8.21 14.86 -3.57
N GLY A 234 7.48 14.91 -2.46
CA GLY A 234 6.12 14.36 -2.39
C GLY A 234 5.16 15.00 -3.39
N THR A 235 5.20 16.34 -3.53
CA THR A 235 4.33 17.04 -4.49
C THR A 235 4.69 16.70 -5.93
N VAL A 236 5.98 16.58 -6.24
CA VAL A 236 6.46 16.15 -7.56
C VAL A 236 5.99 14.73 -7.86
N ASN A 237 6.05 13.80 -6.90
CA ASN A 237 5.52 12.45 -7.07
C ASN A 237 4.03 12.47 -7.45
N LEU A 238 3.22 13.28 -6.75
CA LEU A 238 1.80 13.44 -7.09
C LEU A 238 1.60 14.03 -8.50
N LEU A 239 2.33 15.10 -8.83
CA LEU A 239 2.24 15.74 -10.14
C LEU A 239 2.64 14.78 -11.27
N MET A 240 3.69 13.98 -11.07
CA MET A 240 4.12 12.97 -12.04
C MET A 240 2.98 11.98 -12.35
N GLN A 241 2.11 11.64 -11.40
CA GLN A 241 0.96 10.75 -11.67
C GLN A 241 -0.06 11.33 -12.65
N PHE A 242 -0.16 12.66 -12.75
CA PHE A 242 -1.07 13.32 -13.70
C PHE A 242 -0.44 13.49 -15.08
N PHE A 243 0.85 13.84 -15.13
CA PHE A 243 1.58 13.99 -16.40
C PHE A 243 1.87 12.65 -17.08
N ILE A 244 1.86 11.56 -16.32
CA ILE A 244 1.97 10.19 -16.83
C ILE A 244 0.57 9.68 -17.15
N THR A 245 -0.03 10.31 -18.16
CA THR A 245 -1.26 9.85 -18.80
C THR A 245 -0.96 9.58 -20.26
N GLU A 246 -0.63 8.31 -20.55
CA GLU A 246 -0.88 7.63 -21.84
C GLU A 246 -1.00 6.13 -21.61
#